data_AF-A0A316AYH5-F1
#
_entry.id   AF-A0A316AYH5-F1
#
_cell.length_a   1.000
_cell.length_b   1.000
_cell.length_c   1.000
_cell.angle_alpha   90.00
_cell.angle_beta   90.00
_cell.angle_gamma   90.00
#
_symmetry.space_group_name_H-M   'P 1'
#
loop_
_entity.id
_entity.type
_entity.pdbx_description
1 polymer ?
#
loop_
_entity_poly.entity_id
_entity_poly.type
_entity_poly.pdbx_seq_one_letter_code
_entity_poly.pdbx_strand_id
1 'polypeptide(L)' 'MKLLHRTSALSFYMIHTGFQNFKTRIAEELSATSGVNLDDVVDDDTLHVLYRNGESPDFVAASIGCGYED' A
#
# COMPACT_ATOMS: atom_id res chain seq x y z
N MET A 1 11.74 -29.60 -30.46
CA MET A 1 10.85 -28.51 -30.02
C MET A 1 11.40 -27.97 -28.70
N LYS A 2 11.85 -26.72 -28.64
CA LYS A 2 12.36 -26.10 -27.40
C LYS A 2 11.15 -25.56 -26.63
N LEU A 3 10.76 -26.25 -25.56
CA LEU A 3 9.68 -25.83 -24.67
C LEU A 3 10.10 -24.57 -23.91
N LEU A 4 9.51 -23.45 -24.32
CA LEU A 4 9.57 -22.17 -23.64
C LEU A 4 8.67 -22.25 -22.40
N HIS A 5 9.24 -22.47 -21.22
CA HIS A 5 8.57 -22.14 -19.96
C HIS A 5 9.19 -20.87 -19.38
N ARG A 6 8.72 -19.73 -19.90
CA ARG A 6 8.89 -18.41 -19.28
C ARG A 6 7.63 -18.15 -18.43
N THR A 7 7.51 -18.84 -17.31
CA THR A 7 6.38 -18.75 -16.38
C THR A 7 6.78 -18.05 -15.07
N SER A 8 7.51 -16.94 -15.16
CA SER A 8 7.97 -16.20 -13.97
C SER A 8 7.71 -14.69 -14.00
N ALA A 9 7.04 -14.16 -15.03
CA ALA A 9 6.77 -12.72 -15.13
C ALA A 9 5.43 -12.28 -14.51
N LEU A 10 4.47 -13.19 -14.32
CA LEU A 10 3.15 -12.85 -13.80
C LEU A 10 3.17 -12.53 -12.30
N SER A 11 4.03 -13.20 -11.52
CA SER A 11 4.14 -12.98 -10.08
C SER A 11 4.68 -11.58 -9.75
N PHE A 12 5.64 -11.06 -10.53
CA PHE A 12 6.20 -9.72 -10.32
C PHE A 12 5.22 -8.60 -10.71
N TYR A 13 4.38 -8.81 -11.72
CA TYR A 13 3.40 -7.81 -12.16
C TYR A 13 2.27 -7.61 -11.13
N MET A 14 1.86 -8.67 -10.43
CA MET A 14 0.86 -8.59 -9.36
C MET A 14 1.40 -7.91 -8.09
N ILE A 15 2.70 -8.03 -7.80
CA ILE A 15 3.31 -7.41 -6.62
C ILE A 15 3.38 -5.89 -6.79
N HIS A 16 3.70 -5.40 -8.00
CA HIS A 16 3.72 -3.96 -8.28
C HIS A 16 2.33 -3.31 -8.21
N THR A 17 1.28 -4.00 -8.63
CA THR A 17 -0.09 -3.45 -8.53
C THR A 17 -0.67 -3.56 -7.13
N GLY A 18 -0.32 -4.58 -6.35
CA GLY A 18 -0.85 -4.79 -5.00
C GLY A 18 -0.47 -3.69 -4.01
N PHE A 19 0.84 -3.37 -3.93
CA PHE A 19 1.31 -2.32 -3.03
C PHE A 19 0.83 -0.93 -3.46
N GLN A 20 0.80 -0.63 -4.75
CA GLN A 20 0.26 0.63 -5.25
C GLN A 20 -1.23 0.78 -4.95
N ASN A 21 -2.02 -0.29 -5.08
CA ASN A 21 -3.44 -0.26 -4.72
C ASN A 21 -3.63 -0.07 -3.21
N PHE A 22 -2.81 -0.71 -2.38
CA PHE A 22 -2.78 -0.49 -0.95
C PHE A 22 -2.47 0.96 -0.59
N LYS A 23 -1.44 1.56 -1.21
CA LYS A 23 -1.08 2.97 -1.04
C LYS A 23 -2.22 3.91 -1.46
N THR A 24 -2.81 3.69 -2.63
CA THR A 24 -3.94 4.50 -3.11
C THR A 24 -5.11 4.46 -2.14
N ARG A 25 -5.48 3.27 -1.64
CA ARG A 25 -6.59 3.12 -0.69
C ARG A 25 -6.35 3.91 0.60
N ILE A 26 -5.15 3.81 1.17
CA ILE A 26 -4.81 4.55 2.38
C ILE A 26 -4.84 6.06 2.13
N ALA A 27 -4.34 6.51 0.98
CA ALA A 27 -4.35 7.93 0.61
C ALA A 27 -5.78 8.46 0.39
N GLU A 28 -6.67 7.67 -0.22
CA GLU A 28 -8.09 8.02 -0.38
C GLU A 28 -8.78 8.17 0.98
N GLU A 29 -8.58 7.21 1.89
CA GLU A 29 -9.17 7.26 3.24
C GLU A 29 -8.63 8.44 4.05
N LEU A 30 -7.32 8.65 4.08
CA LEU A 30 -6.71 9.80 4.79
C LEU A 30 -7.17 11.13 4.23
N SER A 31 -7.29 11.25 2.90
CA SER A 31 -7.82 12.45 2.25
C SER A 31 -9.31 12.66 2.57
N ALA A 32 -10.10 11.58 2.70
CA ALA A 32 -11.52 11.66 3.00
C ALA A 32 -11.81 12.00 4.47
N THR A 33 -11.02 11.44 5.40
CA THR A 33 -11.24 11.61 6.84
C THR A 33 -10.53 12.84 7.40
N SER A 34 -9.27 13.05 7.03
CA SER A 34 -8.39 14.07 7.64
C SER A 34 -7.94 15.16 6.65
N GLY A 35 -8.11 14.95 5.34
CA GLY A 35 -7.60 15.87 4.31
C GLY A 35 -6.07 15.85 4.18
N VAL A 36 -5.43 14.81 4.72
CA VAL A 36 -3.97 14.69 4.82
C VAL A 36 -3.42 13.84 3.68
N ASN A 37 -2.29 14.26 3.12
CA ASN A 37 -1.59 13.47 2.11
C ASN A 37 -0.76 12.38 2.78
N LEU A 38 -0.98 11.13 2.36
CA LEU A 38 -0.24 9.96 2.87
C LEU A 38 1.28 10.12 2.77
N ASP A 39 1.77 10.72 1.69
CA ASP A 39 3.21 10.92 1.42
C ASP A 39 3.86 11.92 2.39
N ASP A 40 3.06 12.79 3.03
CA ASP A 40 3.54 13.78 4.01
C ASP A 40 3.70 13.16 5.41
N VAL A 41 2.95 12.09 5.69
CA VAL A 41 2.84 11.49 7.03
C VAL A 41 3.58 10.17 7.17
N VAL A 42 3.73 9.41 6.09
CA VAL A 42 4.39 8.11 6.15
C VAL A 42 5.19 7.83 4.89
N ASP A 43 6.40 7.34 5.09
CA ASP A 43 7.30 6.97 3.99
C ASP A 43 6.85 5.64 3.34
N ASP A 44 7.12 5.50 2.05
CA ASP A 44 6.81 4.33 1.25
C ASP A 44 7.45 3.05 1.82
N ASP A 45 8.65 3.14 2.41
CA ASP A 45 9.33 2.00 3.06
C ASP A 45 8.53 1.48 4.27
N THR A 46 7.99 2.41 5.08
CA THR A 46 7.15 2.07 6.23
C THR A 46 5.83 1.44 5.78
N LEU A 47 5.21 2.04 4.75
CA LEU A 47 3.99 1.53 4.15
C LEU A 47 4.19 0.12 3.58
N HIS A 48 5.36 -0.13 2.98
CA HIS A 48 5.70 -1.42 2.40
C HIS A 48 5.87 -2.51 3.48
N VAL A 49 6.37 -2.17 4.67
CA VAL A 49 6.40 -3.08 5.82
C VAL A 49 4.98 -3.44 6.26
N LEU A 50 4.07 -2.47 6.37
CA LEU A 50 2.67 -2.71 6.75
C LEU A 50 1.95 -3.59 5.73
N TYR A 51 2.16 -3.31 4.44
CA TYR A 51 1.66 -4.15 3.35
C TYR A 51 2.19 -5.58 3.44
N ARG A 52 3.49 -5.75 3.70
CA ARG A 52 4.11 -7.07 3.85
C ARG A 52 3.62 -7.83 5.07
N ASN A 53 3.29 -7.13 6.15
CA ASN A 53 2.67 -7.72 7.34
C ASN A 53 1.22 -8.19 7.08
N GLY A 54 0.61 -7.79 5.96
CA GLY A 54 -0.76 -8.15 5.62
C GLY A 54 -1.80 -7.33 6.36
N GLU A 55 -1.42 -6.15 6.86
CA GLU A 55 -2.35 -5.22 7.49
C GLU A 55 -3.38 -4.73 6.49
N SER A 56 -4.58 -4.39 6.99
CA SER A 56 -5.65 -3.85 6.15
C SER A 56 -5.45 -2.34 5.91
N PRO A 57 -5.69 -1.83 4.69
CA PRO A 57 -5.46 -0.41 4.38
C PRO A 57 -6.34 0.53 5.22
N ASP A 58 -7.57 0.11 5.52
CA ASP A 58 -8.49 0.85 6.42
C ASP A 58 -7.91 1.04 7.82
N PHE A 59 -7.38 -0.05 8.41
CA PHE A 59 -6.74 -0.01 9.72
C PHE A 59 -5.49 0.88 9.72
N VAL A 60 -4.67 0.79 8.68
CA VAL A 60 -3.47 1.62 8.54
C VAL A 60 -3.84 3.10 8.38
N ALA A 61 -4.83 3.42 7.55
CA ALA A 61 -5.32 4.78 7.38
C ALA A 61 -5.87 5.35 8.70
N ALA A 62 -6.66 4.57 9.44
CA ALA A 62 -7.16 4.97 10.75
C ALA A 62 -6.02 5.16 11.77
N SER A 63 -5.02 4.27 11.77
CA SER A 63 -3.87 4.38 12.68
C SER A 63 -3.00 5.62 12.38
N ILE A 64 -2.85 5.99 11.11
CA ILE A 64 -2.11 7.19 10.70
C ILE A 64 -2.94 8.44 11.01
N GLY A 65 -4.23 8.45 10.66
CA GLY A 65 -5.12 9.60 10.86
C GLY A 65 -5.38 9.91 12.34
N CYS A 66 -5.52 8.89 13.19
CA CYS A 66 -5.76 9.06 14.63
C CYS A 66 -4.51 9.53 15.40
N GLY A 67 -3.31 9.32 14.84
CA GLY A 67 -2.05 9.80 15.45
C GLY A 67 -1.81 11.30 15.33
N TYR A 68 -2.65 12.03 14.59
CA TYR A 68 -2.55 13.48 14.34
C TYR A 68 -3.53 14.34 15.19
N GLU A 69 -4.23 13.74 16.16
CA GLU A 69 -5.20 14.43 17.03
C GLU A 69 -4.69 14.76 18.46
N ASP A 70 -3.38 14.89 18.68
CA ASP A 70 -2.81 15.40 19.96
C ASP A 70 -2.09 16.75 19.80
#